data_AF-A0A7C3H0S5-F1
#
_entry.id   AF-A0A7C3H0S5-F1
#
_cell.length_a   1.000
_cell.length_b   1.000
_cell.length_c   1.000
_cell.angle_alpha   90.00
_cell.angle_beta   90.00
_cell.angle_gamma   90.00
#
_symmetry.space_group_name_H-M   'P 1'
#
loop_
_entity.id
_entity.type
_entity.pdbx_description
1 polymer ?
#
loop_
_entity_poly.entity_id
_entity_poly.type
_entity_poly.pdbx_seq_one_letter_code
_entity_poly.pdbx_strand_id
1 'polypeptide(L)'
;MSKKIDPRFPPQQFKTSSYSPAIIISLLSEEDKESLREHLKDNHPQKARGLISAMSDPFVKLLMDKEKGLNTLLAIELMYVPEHLKKYQYIL
;
A
#
# COMPACT_ATOMS: atom_id res chain seq x y z
N MET A 1 9.59 14.40 40.50
CA MET A 1 8.16 14.62 40.81
C MET A 1 7.33 13.70 39.90
N SER A 2 6.76 12.61 40.43
CA SER A 2 5.90 11.70 39.65
C SER A 2 4.53 12.34 39.44
N LYS A 3 4.14 12.54 38.18
CA LYS A 3 2.78 12.93 37.83
C LYS A 3 1.83 11.79 38.22
N LYS A 4 0.95 12.02 39.19
CA LYS A 4 -0.13 11.09 39.56
C LYS A 4 -1.12 11.04 38.38
N ILE A 5 -1.31 9.86 37.80
CA ILE A 5 -2.28 9.62 36.73
C ILE A 5 -3.69 9.70 37.35
N ASP A 6 -4.56 10.55 36.82
CA ASP A 6 -5.95 10.67 37.27
C ASP A 6 -6.72 9.40 36.86
N PRO A 7 -7.31 8.64 37.81
CA PRO A 7 -7.99 7.38 37.52
C PRO A 7 -9.22 7.53 36.62
N ARG A 8 -9.75 8.75 36.44
CA ARG A 8 -10.87 9.04 35.51
C ARG A 8 -10.43 9.11 34.05
N PHE A 9 -9.13 9.27 33.81
CA PHE A 9 -8.52 9.28 32.50
C PHE A 9 -7.52 8.13 32.43
N PRO A 10 -7.98 6.87 32.22
CA PRO A 10 -7.04 5.78 31.97
C PRO A 10 -6.11 6.20 30.82
N PRO A 11 -4.81 5.86 30.87
CA PRO A 11 -3.90 6.19 29.79
C PRO A 11 -4.51 5.67 28.50
N GLN A 12 -4.94 6.57 27.62
CA GLN A 12 -5.42 6.22 26.31
C GLN A 12 -4.25 5.54 25.61
N GLN A 13 -4.28 4.21 25.57
CA GLN A 13 -3.49 3.44 24.64
C GLN A 13 -4.08 3.75 23.27
N PHE A 14 -3.67 4.87 22.68
CA PHE A 14 -3.77 5.03 21.26
C PHE A 14 -3.06 3.81 20.69
N LYS A 15 -3.82 2.85 20.15
CA LYS A 15 -3.27 1.90 19.19
C LYS A 15 -2.74 2.81 18.10
N THR A 16 -1.43 3.08 18.14
CA THR A 16 -0.73 3.79 17.07
C THR A 16 -1.20 3.12 15.79
N SER A 17 -1.94 3.87 14.97
CA SER A 17 -2.30 3.42 13.63
C SER A 17 -1.00 2.98 12.99
N SER A 18 -0.85 1.67 12.78
CA SER A 18 0.34 1.11 12.16
C SER A 18 0.31 1.55 10.71
N TYR A 19 0.97 2.67 10.43
CA TYR A 19 1.25 3.09 9.06
C TYR A 19 2.13 2.01 8.44
N SER A 20 1.57 1.28 7.48
CA SER A 20 2.29 0.22 6.80
C SER A 20 3.00 0.82 5.58
N PRO A 21 4.34 0.71 5.48
CA PRO A 21 5.04 1.22 4.33
C PRO A 21 4.53 0.51 3.07
N ALA A 22 4.32 1.29 2.02
CA ALA A 22 3.81 0.81 0.75
C ALA A 22 4.48 1.55 -0.40
N ILE A 23 4.46 0.96 -1.59
CA ILE A 23 4.78 1.68 -2.83
C ILE A 23 3.49 1.95 -3.59
N ILE A 24 3.44 3.08 -4.28
CA ILE A 24 2.33 3.43 -5.16
C ILE A 24 2.66 2.92 -6.57
N ILE A 25 1.96 1.86 -7.00
CA ILE A 25 2.19 1.17 -8.29
C ILE A 25 1.97 2.13 -9.47
N SER A 26 1.00 3.05 -9.37
CA SER A 26 0.71 4.00 -10.45
C SER A 26 1.82 5.02 -10.71
N LEU A 27 2.77 5.18 -9.77
CA LEU A 27 3.93 6.07 -9.91
C LEU A 27 5.19 5.35 -10.44
N LEU A 28 5.16 4.03 -10.55
CA LEU A 28 6.28 3.26 -11.10
C LEU A 28 6.41 3.49 -12.61
N SER A 29 7.65 3.40 -13.12
CA SER A 29 7.90 3.31 -14.56
C SER A 29 7.37 1.97 -15.11
N GLU A 30 7.19 1.86 -16.42
CA GLU A 30 6.75 0.58 -17.02
C GLU A 30 7.77 -0.55 -16.78
N GLU A 31 9.07 -0.24 -16.79
CA GLU A 31 10.14 -1.19 -16.45
C GLU A 31 10.04 -1.69 -15.00
N ASP A 32 9.83 -0.78 -14.06
CA ASP A 32 9.68 -1.11 -12.63
C ASP A 32 8.37 -1.89 -12.37
N LYS A 33 7.30 -1.61 -13.12
CA LYS A 33 6.04 -2.37 -13.06
C LYS A 33 6.23 -3.81 -13.53
N GLU A 34 6.94 -4.01 -14.64
CA GLU A 34 7.20 -5.37 -15.13
C GLU A 34 8.10 -6.13 -14.15
N SER A 35 9.14 -5.50 -13.61
CA SER A 35 9.98 -6.11 -12.58
C SER A 35 9.18 -6.50 -11.33
N LEU A 36 8.29 -5.61 -10.85
CA LEU A 36 7.38 -5.93 -9.74
C LEU A 36 6.47 -7.10 -10.09
N ARG A 37 5.94 -7.15 -11.32
CA ARG A 37 5.04 -8.20 -11.78
C ARG A 37 5.73 -9.56 -11.80
N GLU A 38 6.94 -9.65 -12.35
CA GLU A 38 7.75 -10.87 -12.35
C GLU A 38 8.06 -11.31 -10.92
N HIS A 39 8.52 -10.39 -10.07
CA HIS A 39 8.82 -10.68 -8.67
C HIS A 39 7.60 -11.24 -7.92
N LEU A 40 6.42 -10.63 -8.10
CA LEU A 40 5.18 -11.09 -7.48
C LEU A 40 4.73 -12.43 -8.04
N LYS A 41 4.89 -12.68 -9.33
CA LYS A 41 4.53 -13.96 -9.95
C LYS A 41 5.35 -15.11 -9.36
N ASP A 42 6.64 -14.89 -9.14
CA ASP A 42 7.57 -15.93 -8.71
C ASP A 42 7.55 -16.14 -7.19
N ASN A 43 7.43 -15.06 -6.41
CA ASN A 43 7.57 -15.11 -4.95
C ASN A 43 6.22 -15.01 -4.21
N HIS A 44 5.23 -14.34 -4.81
CA HIS A 44 3.95 -14.01 -4.15
C HIS A 44 2.74 -14.21 -5.08
N PRO A 45 2.54 -15.41 -5.67
CA PRO A 45 1.57 -15.64 -6.74
C PRO A 45 0.12 -15.32 -6.34
N GLN A 46 -0.22 -15.47 -5.05
CA GLN A 46 -1.53 -15.09 -4.53
C GLN A 46 -1.75 -13.57 -4.59
N LYS A 47 -0.73 -12.78 -4.23
CA LYS A 47 -0.79 -11.31 -4.31
C LYS A 47 -0.83 -10.84 -5.76
N ALA A 48 -0.05 -11.49 -6.65
CA ALA A 48 -0.09 -11.23 -8.09
C ALA A 48 -1.50 -11.44 -8.68
N ARG A 49 -2.15 -12.57 -8.35
CA ARG A 49 -3.53 -12.85 -8.77
C ARG A 49 -4.52 -11.83 -8.23
N GLY A 50 -4.39 -11.46 -6.95
CA GLY A 50 -5.23 -10.44 -6.33
C GLY A 50 -5.11 -9.08 -7.03
N LEU A 51 -3.89 -8.66 -7.37
CA LEU A 51 -3.63 -7.43 -8.11
C LEU A 51 -4.22 -7.46 -9.53
N ILE A 52 -4.03 -8.55 -10.26
CA ILE A 52 -4.61 -8.72 -11.59
C ILE A 52 -6.14 -8.67 -11.52
N SER A 53 -6.74 -9.36 -10.53
CA SER A 53 -8.18 -9.36 -10.33
C SER A 53 -8.70 -7.95 -10.03
N ALA A 54 -8.05 -7.21 -9.12
CA ALA A 54 -8.42 -5.85 -8.78
C ALA A 54 -8.30 -4.91 -9.98
N MET A 55 -7.23 -5.02 -10.77
CA MET A 55 -7.04 -4.19 -11.98
C MET A 55 -8.01 -4.54 -13.11
N SER A 56 -8.50 -5.78 -13.16
CA SER A 56 -9.50 -6.19 -14.14
C SER A 56 -10.92 -5.75 -13.79
N ASP A 57 -11.15 -5.28 -12.56
CA ASP A 57 -12.46 -4.82 -12.10
C ASP A 57 -12.82 -3.49 -12.78
N PRO A 58 -13.94 -3.42 -13.54
CA PRO A 58 -14.39 -2.19 -14.19
C PRO A 58 -14.64 -1.03 -13.21
N PHE A 59 -15.05 -1.31 -11.98
CA PHE A 59 -15.27 -0.30 -10.95
C PHE A 59 -13.94 0.26 -10.46
N VAL A 60 -12.94 -0.59 -10.22
CA VAL A 60 -11.59 -0.12 -9.88
C VAL A 60 -11.00 0.71 -11.01
N LYS A 61 -11.20 0.30 -12.26
CA LYS A 61 -10.80 1.08 -13.44
C LYS A 61 -11.46 2.46 -13.47
N LEU A 62 -12.75 2.55 -13.13
CA LEU A 62 -13.47 3.82 -13.01
C LEU A 62 -12.91 4.68 -11.87
N LEU A 63 -12.57 4.09 -10.72
CA LEU A 63 -12.00 4.81 -9.57
C LEU A 63 -10.60 5.37 -9.85
N MET A 64 -9.82 4.69 -10.69
CA MET A 64 -8.47 5.09 -11.10
C MET A 64 -8.48 6.07 -12.29
N ASP A 65 -9.62 6.30 -12.92
CA ASP A 65 -9.73 7.20 -14.06
C ASP A 65 -9.36 8.64 -13.65
N LYS A 66 -8.51 9.29 -14.44
CA LYS A 66 -7.98 10.63 -14.15
C LYS A 66 -8.97 11.75 -14.42
N GLU A 67 -9.96 11.53 -15.28
CA GLU A 67 -10.92 12.57 -15.69
C GLU A 67 -12.24 12.47 -14.92
N LYS A 68 -12.70 11.24 -14.67
CA LYS A 68 -14.03 10.95 -14.09
C LYS A 68 -13.98 10.15 -12.79
N GLY A 69 -12.80 9.68 -12.39
CA GLY A 69 -12.59 8.86 -11.21
C GLY A 69 -12.20 9.67 -9.97
N LEU A 70 -11.87 8.94 -8.89
CA LEU A 70 -11.40 9.53 -7.64
C LEU A 70 -9.88 9.78 -7.64
N ASN A 71 -9.22 9.64 -8.80
CA ASN A 71 -7.76 9.70 -8.94
C ASN A 71 -7.06 8.77 -7.91
N THR A 72 -7.64 7.58 -7.71
CA THR A 72 -7.21 6.66 -6.65
C THR A 72 -5.84 6.08 -6.99
N LEU A 73 -4.94 6.04 -6.01
CA LEU A 73 -3.61 5.47 -6.15
C LEU A 73 -3.61 4.00 -5.74
N LEU A 74 -3.18 3.13 -6.65
CA LEU A 74 -3.02 1.71 -6.35
C LEU A 74 -1.70 1.51 -5.60
N ALA A 75 -1.76 0.94 -4.40
CA ALA A 75 -0.60 0.70 -3.56
C ALA A 75 -0.40 -0.79 -3.26
N ILE A 76 0.84 -1.16 -2.97
CA ILE A 76 1.20 -2.50 -2.49
C ILE A 76 2.15 -2.38 -1.30
N GLU A 77 1.90 -3.20 -0.28
CA GLU A 77 2.70 -3.25 0.94
C GLU A 77 4.17 -3.61 0.63
N LEU A 78 5.10 -2.95 1.34
CA LEU A 78 6.54 -3.07 1.11
C LEU A 78 7.08 -4.49 1.24
N MET A 79 6.40 -5.35 2.01
CA MET A 79 6.81 -6.75 2.23
C MET A 79 6.73 -7.61 0.96
N TYR A 80 5.98 -7.19 -0.05
CA TYR A 80 5.83 -7.91 -1.33
C TYR A 80 6.66 -7.29 -2.46
N VAL A 81 7.51 -6.32 -2.14
CA VAL A 81 8.23 -5.48 -3.12
C VAL A 81 9.71 -5.89 -3.15
N PRO A 82 10.32 -6.08 -4.34
CA PRO A 82 11.75 -6.37 -4.44
C PRO A 82 12.60 -5.18 -4.00
N GLU A 83 13.80 -5.44 -3.48
CA GLU A 83 14.61 -4.40 -2.81
C GLU A 83 14.89 -3.15 -3.63
N HIS A 84 15.18 -3.32 -4.92
CA HIS A 84 15.50 -2.18 -5.80
C HIS A 84 14.31 -1.22 -6.01
N LEU A 85 13.08 -1.65 -5.74
CA LEU A 85 11.86 -0.83 -5.83
C LEU A 85 11.49 -0.16 -4.51
N LYS A 86 12.12 -0.51 -3.38
CA LYS A 86 11.82 0.11 -2.08
C LYS A 86 12.23 1.58 -1.99
N LYS A 87 13.02 2.08 -2.95
CA LYS A 87 13.28 3.51 -3.14
C LYS A 87 12.00 4.34 -3.34
N TYR A 88 10.90 3.71 -3.77
CA TYR A 88 9.59 4.34 -3.96
C TYR A 88 8.67 4.21 -2.73
N GLN A 89 9.20 3.89 -1.54
CA GLN A 89 8.38 3.72 -0.35
C GLN A 89 7.72 5.03 0.11
N TYR A 90 6.47 4.91 0.51
CA TYR A 90 5.70 5.95 1.18
C TYR A 90 5.17 5.40 2.51
N ILE A 91 5.07 6.28 3.50
CA ILE A 91 4.35 6.01 4.74
C ILE A 91 2.94 6.55 4.52
N LEU A 92 1.98 5.63 4.34
CA LEU A 92 0.55 5.92 4.20
C LEU A 92 -0.12 5.80 5.55
#